data_AF-A0A9D9QIX2-F1
#
_entry.id   AF-A0A9D9QIX2-F1
#
_cell.length_a   1.000
_cell.length_b   1.000
_cell.length_c   1.000
_cell.angle_alpha   90.00
_cell.angle_beta   90.00
_cell.angle_gamma   90.00
#
_symmetry.space_group_name_H-M   'P 1'
#
loop_
_entity.id
_entity.type
_entity.pdbx_description
1 polymer ?
#
loop_
_entity_poly.entity_id
_entity_poly.type
_entity_poly.pdbx_seq_one_letter_code
_entity_poly.pdbx_strand_id
1 'polypeptide(L)'
;MLGNLFKKKKDQKEEGVSGAAPVGMPKPENMNMVQRFAYKRIMAMNPQERQKLMQKMLKPENVQKHKAEILEQLEAMRKGGQMSDDQIRLAKARLGLK
;
A
#
# COMPACT_ATOMS: atom_id res chain seq x y z
N MET A 1 -28.48 -15.73 43.04
CA MET A 1 -28.79 -15.36 41.64
C MET A 1 -27.48 -15.24 40.88
N LEU A 2 -27.20 -16.19 39.98
CA LEU A 2 -26.00 -16.21 39.14
C LEU A 2 -26.12 -15.13 38.06
N GLY A 3 -25.52 -13.97 38.30
CA GLY A 3 -25.46 -12.87 37.36
C GLY A 3 -24.32 -13.05 36.35
N ASN A 4 -24.69 -13.25 35.09
CA ASN A 4 -23.86 -13.39 33.89
C ASN A 4 -22.62 -12.48 33.84
N LEU A 5 -21.45 -13.03 34.21
CA LEU A 5 -20.14 -12.35 34.15
C LEU A 5 -19.39 -12.56 32.82
N PHE A 6 -20.04 -13.10 31.78
CA PHE A 6 -19.41 -13.48 30.50
C PHE A 6 -19.87 -12.65 29.28
N LYS A 7 -20.16 -11.36 29.45
CA LYS A 7 -20.47 -10.46 28.32
C LYS A 7 -19.57 -9.22 28.20
N LYS A 8 -18.31 -9.31 28.67
CA LYS A 8 -17.35 -8.21 28.45
C LYS A 8 -15.90 -8.70 28.44
N LYS A 9 -15.49 -9.30 27.34
CA LYS A 9 -14.09 -9.33 26.88
C LYS A 9 -14.07 -9.72 25.41
N LYS A 10 -14.41 -8.76 24.57
CA LYS A 10 -13.92 -8.72 23.18
C LYS A 10 -13.16 -7.41 23.01
N ASP A 11 -12.20 -7.20 23.92
CA ASP A 11 -11.03 -6.37 23.63
C ASP A 11 -10.15 -7.19 22.68
N GLN A 12 -10.30 -6.93 21.38
CA GLN A 12 -9.12 -6.66 20.59
C GLN A 12 -9.35 -5.29 19.98
N LYS A 13 -8.74 -4.30 20.63
CA LYS A 13 -8.29 -3.08 19.96
C LYS A 13 -7.61 -3.51 18.67
N GLU A 14 -8.33 -3.46 17.56
CA GLU A 14 -7.71 -3.04 16.33
C GLU A 14 -7.33 -1.59 16.60
N GLU A 15 -6.09 -1.37 17.02
CA GLU A 15 -5.43 -0.09 16.85
C GLU A 15 -5.43 0.15 15.35
N GLY A 16 -6.54 0.71 14.87
CA GLY A 16 -6.73 1.20 13.53
C GLY A 16 -5.66 2.26 13.37
N VAL A 17 -4.54 1.84 12.77
CA VAL A 17 -3.48 2.71 12.33
C VAL A 17 -4.16 3.83 11.56
N SER A 18 -4.29 4.98 12.22
CA SER A 18 -4.73 6.25 11.67
C SER A 18 -3.60 6.79 10.77
N GLY A 19 -3.20 5.99 9.80
CA GLY A 19 -2.44 6.40 8.65
C GLY A 19 -3.31 6.02 7.49
N ALA A 20 -3.80 7.02 6.74
CA ALA A 20 -4.56 6.80 5.53
C ALA A 20 -3.95 5.63 4.74
N ALA A 21 -4.78 4.69 4.28
CA ALA A 21 -4.32 3.63 3.40
C ALA A 21 -3.41 4.27 2.34
N PRO A 22 -2.18 3.77 2.13
CA PRO A 22 -1.28 4.37 1.17
C PRO A 22 -2.03 4.50 -0.16
N VAL A 23 -1.95 5.69 -0.75
CA VAL A 23 -2.72 6.09 -1.93
C VAL A 23 -2.68 4.97 -2.98
N GLY A 24 -3.85 4.43 -3.34
CA GLY A 24 -3.99 3.36 -4.33
C GLY A 24 -4.11 1.93 -3.77
N MET A 25 -4.03 1.73 -2.45
CA MET A 25 -4.26 0.41 -1.86
C MET A 25 -5.76 0.18 -1.58
N PRO A 26 -6.34 -0.99 -1.93
CA PRO A 26 -7.72 -1.29 -1.61
C PRO A 26 -7.94 -1.25 -0.10
N LYS A 27 -9.15 -0.89 0.34
CA LYS A 27 -9.51 -0.95 1.77
C LYS A 27 -9.24 -2.36 2.31
N PRO A 28 -8.86 -2.53 3.59
CA PRO A 28 -8.61 -3.86 4.18
C PRO A 28 -9.76 -4.84 3.97
N GLU A 29 -10.99 -4.33 3.97
CA GLU A 29 -12.24 -5.05 3.70
C GLU A 29 -12.26 -5.74 2.34
N ASN A 30 -11.70 -5.09 1.31
CA ASN A 30 -11.69 -5.56 -0.08
C ASN A 30 -10.44 -6.37 -0.46
N MET A 31 -9.53 -6.60 0.49
CA MET A 31 -8.31 -7.37 0.26
C MET A 31 -8.56 -8.87 0.39
N ASN A 32 -8.04 -9.66 -0.55
CA ASN A 32 -8.01 -11.13 -0.40
C ASN A 32 -7.00 -11.56 0.69
N MET A 33 -7.07 -12.81 1.15
CA MET A 33 -6.22 -13.30 2.25
C MET A 33 -4.72 -13.14 1.98
N VAL A 34 -4.29 -13.30 0.71
CA VAL A 34 -2.89 -13.12 0.29
C VAL A 34 -2.47 -11.65 0.39
N GLN A 35 -3.30 -10.74 -0.11
CA GLN A 35 -3.07 -9.29 -0.02
C GLN A 35 -3.02 -8.82 1.44
N ARG A 36 -3.93 -9.33 2.29
CA ARG A 36 -3.92 -9.04 3.74
C ARG A 36 -2.63 -9.52 4.41
N PHE A 37 -2.16 -10.71 4.06
CA PHE A 37 -0.91 -11.23 4.59
C PHE A 37 0.29 -10.39 4.15
N ALA A 38 0.38 -10.04 2.87
CA ALA A 38 1.42 -9.18 2.34
C ALA A 38 1.41 -7.78 3.01
N TYR A 39 0.23 -7.19 3.17
CA TYR A 39 0.06 -5.92 3.87
C TYR A 39 0.55 -5.98 5.31
N LYS A 40 0.11 -7.00 6.08
CA LYS A 40 0.56 -7.22 7.46
C LYS A 40 2.08 -7.40 7.53
N ARG A 41 2.68 -8.12 6.58
CA ARG A 41 4.13 -8.32 6.54
C ARG A 41 4.87 -7.02 6.28
N ILE A 42 4.42 -6.18 5.35
CA ILE A 42 5.03 -4.87 5.05
C ILE A 42 4.87 -3.90 6.24
N MET A 43 3.72 -3.94 6.92
CA MET A 43 3.48 -3.12 8.11
C MET A 43 4.33 -3.56 9.30
N ALA A 44 4.62 -4.87 9.41
CA ALA A 44 5.49 -5.44 10.43
C ALA A 44 7.00 -5.29 10.12
N MET A 45 7.39 -4.87 8.90
CA MET A 45 8.79 -4.59 8.56
C MET A 45 9.26 -3.29 9.23
N ASN A 46 10.51 -3.28 9.67
CA ASN A 46 11.14 -2.05 10.17
C ASN A 46 11.43 -1.07 9.00
N PRO A 47 11.71 0.23 9.28
CA PRO A 47 11.93 1.22 8.22
C PRO A 47 13.08 0.86 7.26
N GLN A 48 14.12 0.21 7.75
CA GLN A 48 15.30 -0.20 6.96
C GLN A 48 14.95 -1.32 5.98
N GLU A 49 14.17 -2.31 6.42
CA GLU A 49 13.67 -3.40 5.58
C GLU A 49 12.70 -2.90 4.52
N ARG A 50 11.80 -1.98 4.89
CA ARG A 50 10.89 -1.34 3.93
C ARG A 50 11.67 -0.55 2.87
N GLN A 51 12.71 0.17 3.26
CA GLN A 51 13.60 0.86 2.30
C GLN A 51 14.28 -0.12 1.36
N LYS A 52 14.84 -1.24 1.86
CA LYS A 52 15.44 -2.28 1.01
C LYS A 52 14.43 -2.88 0.03
N LEU A 53 13.20 -3.14 0.49
CA LEU A 53 12.11 -3.62 -0.36
C LEU A 53 11.78 -2.60 -1.46
N MET A 54 11.61 -1.33 -1.10
CA MET A 54 11.33 -0.26 -2.08
C MET A 54 12.47 -0.11 -3.08
N GLN A 55 13.73 -0.10 -2.63
CA GLN A 55 14.89 -0.07 -3.52
C GLN A 55 14.90 -1.25 -4.50
N LYS A 56 14.54 -2.46 -4.03
CA LYS A 56 14.43 -3.64 -4.88
C LYS A 56 13.34 -3.49 -5.94
N MET A 57 12.17 -2.97 -5.56
CA MET A 57 11.05 -2.76 -6.48
C MET A 57 11.35 -1.66 -7.51
N LEU A 58 12.11 -0.63 -7.12
CA LEU A 58 12.52 0.49 -7.97
C LEU A 58 13.74 0.19 -8.84
N LYS A 59 14.30 -1.02 -8.78
CA LYS A 59 15.39 -1.41 -9.68
C LYS A 59 14.96 -1.28 -11.15
N PRO A 60 15.82 -0.81 -12.05
CA PRO A 60 15.47 -0.62 -13.46
C PRO A 60 14.89 -1.87 -14.13
N GLU A 61 15.42 -3.05 -13.79
CA GLU A 61 14.94 -4.34 -14.30
C GLU A 61 13.47 -4.61 -13.91
N ASN A 62 13.12 -4.40 -12.64
CA ASN A 62 11.77 -4.55 -12.15
C ASN A 62 10.82 -3.50 -12.73
N VAL A 63 11.27 -2.25 -12.81
CA VAL A 63 10.49 -1.15 -13.38
C VAL A 63 10.22 -1.38 -14.86
N GLN A 64 11.17 -1.90 -15.62
CA GLN A 64 10.95 -2.26 -17.03
C GLN A 64 10.00 -3.45 -17.17
N LYS A 65 10.17 -4.48 -16.34
CA LYS A 65 9.28 -5.65 -16.33
C LYS A 65 7.81 -5.27 -16.08
N HIS A 66 7.57 -4.29 -15.22
CA HIS A 66 6.24 -3.81 -14.85
C HIS A 66 5.90 -2.45 -15.48
N LYS A 67 6.59 -2.04 -16.55
CA LYS A 67 6.46 -0.71 -17.16
C LYS A 67 5.02 -0.37 -17.54
N ALA A 68 4.33 -1.29 -18.21
CA ALA A 68 2.95 -1.07 -18.65
C ALA A 68 2.00 -0.81 -17.47
N GLU A 69 2.06 -1.65 -16.44
CA GLU A 69 1.25 -1.54 -15.22
C GLU A 69 1.52 -0.23 -14.48
N ILE A 70 2.81 0.16 -14.36
CA ILE A 70 3.20 1.41 -13.71
C ILE A 70 2.67 2.63 -14.48
N LEU A 71 2.75 2.61 -15.81
CA LEU A 71 2.23 3.70 -16.64
C LEU A 71 0.71 3.81 -16.53
N GLU A 72 0.01 2.67 -16.55
CA GLU A 72 -1.45 2.62 -16.38
C GLU A 72 -1.87 3.17 -15.01
N GLN A 73 -1.18 2.79 -13.93
CA GLN A 73 -1.45 3.32 -12.60
C GLN A 73 -1.19 4.81 -12.51
N LEU A 74 -0.09 5.31 -13.07
CA LEU A 74 0.17 6.75 -13.13
C LEU A 74 -0.94 7.48 -13.90
N GLU A 75 -1.41 6.93 -15.02
CA GLU A 75 -2.54 7.53 -15.74
C GLU A 75 -3.86 7.47 -14.97
N ALA A 76 -4.14 6.40 -14.25
CA ALA A 76 -5.30 6.31 -13.37
C ALA A 76 -5.25 7.38 -12.27
N MET A 77 -4.08 7.60 -11.68
CA MET A 77 -3.86 8.66 -10.68
C MET A 77 -4.03 10.07 -11.27
N ARG A 78 -3.56 10.27 -12.50
CA ARG A 78 -3.77 11.52 -13.27
C ARG A 78 -5.25 11.79 -13.51
N LYS A 79 -5.97 10.78 -14.04
CA LYS A 79 -7.42 10.88 -14.32
C LYS A 79 -8.24 11.05 -13.05
N GLY A 80 -7.82 10.44 -11.95
CA GLY A 80 -8.44 10.56 -10.63
C GLY A 80 -8.10 11.86 -9.89
N GLY A 81 -7.28 12.76 -10.47
CA GLY A 81 -6.88 14.02 -9.85
C GLY A 81 -5.93 13.87 -8.65
N GLN A 82 -5.36 12.68 -8.45
CA GLN A 82 -4.43 12.40 -7.35
C GLN A 82 -3.01 12.90 -7.63
N MET A 83 -2.67 13.09 -8.92
CA MET A 83 -1.39 13.66 -9.36
C MET A 83 -1.59 14.62 -10.52
N SER A 84 -0.89 15.75 -10.50
CA SER A 84 -0.82 16.67 -11.63
C SER A 84 0.08 16.13 -12.76
N ASP A 85 -0.10 16.65 -13.98
CA ASP A 85 0.69 16.24 -15.14
C ASP A 85 2.21 16.42 -14.91
N ASP A 86 2.62 17.47 -14.22
CA ASP A 86 4.02 17.69 -13.84
C ASP A 86 4.54 16.66 -12.83
N GLN A 87 3.72 16.27 -11.86
CA GLN A 87 4.06 15.24 -10.89
C GLN A 87 4.19 13.87 -11.57
N ILE A 88 3.32 13.57 -12.54
CA ILE A 88 3.39 12.36 -13.37
C ILE A 88 4.68 12.36 -14.18
N ARG A 89 5.02 13.47 -14.83
CA ARG A 89 6.24 13.60 -15.64
C ARG A 89 7.50 13.38 -14.80
N LEU A 90 7.55 13.98 -13.61
CA LEU A 90 8.64 13.78 -12.66
C LEU A 90 8.73 12.33 -12.16
N ALA A 91 7.59 11.69 -11.88
CA ALA A 91 7.55 10.29 -11.47
C ALA A 91 8.05 9.36 -12.58
N LYS A 92 7.58 9.53 -13.82
CA LYS A 92 8.08 8.77 -14.99
C LYS A 92 9.58 8.95 -15.18
N ALA A 93 10.09 10.18 -15.05
CA ALA A 93 11.52 10.46 -15.15
C ALA A 93 12.34 9.78 -14.04
N ARG A 94 11.86 9.77 -12.79
CA ARG A 94 12.50 9.08 -11.66
C ARG A 94 12.54 7.57 -11.82
N LEU A 95 11.52 7.01 -12.47
CA LEU A 95 11.41 5.59 -12.75
C LEU A 95 12.15 5.18 -14.03
N GLY A 96 12.76 6.12 -14.76
CA GLY A 96 13.40 5.83 -16.05
C GLY A 96 12.41 5.43 -17.15
N LEU A 97 11.13 5.76 -16.97
CA LEU A 97 10.02 5.43 -17.88
C LEU A 97 9.79 6.54 -18.92
N LYS A 98 10.87 7.06 -19.49
CA LYS A 98 10.81 8.03 -20.60
C LYS A 98 10.36 7.37 -21.90
#